data_AF-A0A533QCC6-F1
#
_entry.id   AF-A0A533QCC6-F1
#
_cell.length_a   1.000
_cell.length_b   1.000
_cell.length_c   1.000
_cell.angle_alpha   90.00
_cell.angle_beta   90.00
_cell.angle_gamma   90.00
#
_symmetry.space_group_name_H-M   'P 1'
#
loop_
_entity.id
_entity.type
_entity.pdbx_description
1 polymer ?
#
loop_
_entity_poly.entity_id
_entity_poly.type
_entity_poly.pdbx_seq_one_letter_code
_entity_poly.pdbx_strand_id
1 'polypeptide(L)'
;MVQKYSREEKRIWEDFRHGLFLGSQKFIDRIRSKYLSEKPDVEIPQKRHVLRDTNPKTILEKAAKVLQCNTNDFLRSARICDSDKHNRDVLIFLLWSTGWYNNQEIGNLFGLGYSSISRRVSIMQSMVLEDDKIYKRLEEIKS
;
A
#
# COMPACT_ATOMS: atom_id res chain seq x y z
N MET A 1 -39.65 -1.56 12.41
CA MET A 1 -40.03 -2.43 11.28
C MET A 1 -39.55 -1.76 10.00
N VAL A 2 -38.34 -2.10 9.52
CA VAL A 2 -37.76 -1.52 8.30
C VAL A 2 -38.00 -2.53 7.18
N GLN A 3 -38.71 -2.09 6.14
CA GLN A 3 -39.08 -2.90 4.97
C GLN A 3 -37.83 -3.49 4.31
N LYS A 4 -37.82 -4.83 4.14
CA LYS A 4 -36.87 -5.53 3.28
C LYS A 4 -37.21 -5.20 1.84
N TYR A 5 -36.56 -4.17 1.29
CA TYR A 5 -36.57 -3.95 -0.15
C TYR A 5 -35.82 -5.10 -0.84
N SER A 6 -36.49 -5.62 -1.87
CA SER A 6 -36.19 -6.69 -2.80
C SER A 6 -34.75 -7.22 -2.84
N ARG A 7 -34.62 -8.55 -2.72
CA ARG A 7 -33.42 -9.30 -3.15
C ARG A 7 -33.39 -9.36 -4.68
N GLU A 8 -33.21 -8.23 -5.34
CA GLU A 8 -32.93 -8.23 -6.78
C GLU A 8 -31.49 -8.71 -7.01
N GLU A 9 -31.33 -9.67 -7.92
CA GLU A 9 -30.01 -10.12 -8.36
C GLU A 9 -29.26 -8.93 -8.95
N LYS A 10 -28.11 -8.57 -8.38
CA LYS A 10 -27.25 -7.51 -8.91
C LYS A 10 -26.88 -7.86 -10.35
N ARG A 11 -27.45 -7.16 -11.32
CA ARG A 11 -27.08 -7.34 -12.71
C ARG A 11 -25.70 -6.72 -12.91
N ILE A 12 -24.81 -7.40 -13.63
CA ILE A 12 -23.46 -6.91 -13.94
C ILE A 12 -23.52 -5.51 -14.57
N TRP A 13 -24.60 -5.24 -15.32
CA TRP A 13 -24.86 -3.96 -15.97
C TRP A 13 -25.28 -2.82 -15.04
N GLU A 14 -25.67 -3.11 -13.81
CA GLU A 14 -26.08 -2.09 -12.82
C GLU A 14 -24.90 -1.59 -11.97
N ASP A 15 -23.73 -2.25 -12.05
CA ASP A 15 -22.52 -1.88 -11.31
C ASP A 15 -21.43 -1.27 -12.22
N PHE A 16 -21.82 -0.66 -13.35
CA PHE A 16 -20.93 0.07 -14.29
C PHE A 16 -20.41 1.40 -13.71
N ARG A 17 -19.92 1.41 -12.48
CA ARG A 17 -19.38 2.62 -11.84
C ARG A 17 -18.01 3.06 -12.39
N HIS A 18 -17.38 2.27 -13.25
CA HIS A 18 -15.98 2.46 -13.64
C HIS A 18 -15.68 2.51 -15.15
N GLY A 19 -16.70 2.40 -16.02
CA GLY A 19 -16.52 2.37 -17.47
C GLY A 19 -15.84 1.08 -17.97
N LEU A 20 -16.16 0.64 -19.19
CA LEU A 20 -15.56 -0.55 -19.81
C LEU A 20 -14.53 -0.11 -20.84
N PHE A 21 -13.27 -0.51 -20.67
CA PHE A 21 -12.26 -0.37 -21.71
C PHE A 21 -12.12 -1.71 -22.46
N LEU A 22 -12.50 -1.71 -23.74
CA LEU A 22 -12.38 -2.87 -24.63
C LEU A 22 -11.28 -2.62 -25.66
N GLY A 23 -10.36 -3.58 -25.80
CA GLY A 23 -9.28 -3.51 -26.78
C GLY A 23 -8.17 -4.52 -26.52
N SER A 24 -7.15 -4.53 -27.37
CA SER A 24 -5.93 -5.33 -27.15
C SER A 24 -5.13 -4.76 -25.98
N GLN A 25 -4.25 -5.58 -25.37
CA GLN A 25 -3.39 -5.13 -24.27
C GLN A 25 -2.61 -3.85 -24.63
N LYS A 26 -2.06 -3.79 -25.85
CA LYS A 26 -1.37 -2.61 -26.40
C LYS A 26 -2.25 -1.35 -26.40
N PHE A 27 -3.54 -1.48 -26.69
CA PHE A 27 -4.48 -0.36 -26.68
C PHE A 27 -4.75 0.13 -25.26
N ILE A 28 -4.95 -0.80 -24.33
CA ILE A 28 -5.13 -0.49 -22.90
C ILE A 28 -3.88 0.19 -22.34
N ASP A 29 -2.69 -0.33 -22.64
CA ASP A 29 -1.42 0.24 -22.18
C ASP A 29 -1.22 1.66 -22.73
N ARG A 30 -1.61 1.91 -23.99
CA ARG A 30 -1.57 3.26 -24.59
C ARG A 30 -2.53 4.25 -23.92
N ILE A 31 -3.73 3.80 -23.54
CA ILE A 31 -4.68 4.65 -22.79
C ILE A 31 -4.11 4.93 -21.40
N ARG A 32 -3.60 3.89 -20.74
CA ARG A 32 -2.98 4.00 -19.41
C ARG A 32 -1.84 5.01 -19.44
N SER A 33 -0.90 4.89 -20.38
CA SER A 33 0.24 5.81 -20.48
C SER A 33 -0.15 7.25 -20.80
N LYS A 34 -1.24 7.47 -21.54
CA LYS A 34 -1.67 8.80 -21.95
C LYS A 34 -2.47 9.55 -20.88
N TYR A 35 -3.28 8.84 -20.09
CA TYR A 35 -4.25 9.46 -19.18
C TYR A 35 -4.03 9.13 -17.70
N LEU A 36 -3.28 8.08 -17.38
CA LEU A 36 -2.99 7.67 -16.02
C LEU A 36 -1.57 8.12 -15.68
N SER A 37 -1.42 9.15 -14.84
CA SER A 37 -0.10 9.50 -14.33
C SER A 37 0.42 8.39 -13.41
N GLU A 38 1.72 8.12 -13.45
CA GLU A 38 2.35 7.03 -12.68
C GLU A 38 2.24 7.19 -11.16
N LYS A 39 2.11 8.42 -10.67
CA LYS A 39 2.00 8.71 -9.24
C LYS A 39 0.56 8.53 -8.74
N PRO A 40 0.38 7.88 -7.57
CA PRO A 40 -0.90 7.86 -6.90
C PRO A 40 -1.32 9.28 -6.54
N ASP A 41 -2.61 9.56 -6.72
CA ASP A 41 -3.21 10.85 -6.41
C ASP A 41 -3.98 10.74 -5.10
N VAL A 42 -3.87 11.74 -4.23
CA VAL A 42 -4.60 11.79 -2.96
C VAL A 42 -6.08 12.10 -3.22
N GLU A 43 -6.37 12.92 -4.23
CA GLU A 43 -7.74 13.32 -4.57
C GLU A 43 -8.50 12.21 -5.32
N ILE A 44 -7.78 11.26 -5.94
CA ILE A 44 -8.37 10.15 -6.70
C ILE A 44 -7.87 8.81 -6.13
N PRO A 45 -8.41 8.34 -4.98
CA PRO A 45 -7.99 7.07 -4.36
C PRO A 45 -8.13 5.85 -5.28
N GLN A 46 -9.13 5.84 -6.17
CA GLN A 46 -9.40 4.75 -7.11
C GLN A 46 -8.23 4.50 -8.06
N LYS A 47 -7.42 5.53 -8.33
CA LYS A 47 -6.22 5.45 -9.17
C LYS A 47 -5.21 4.45 -8.63
N ARG A 48 -5.14 4.26 -7.31
CA ARG A 48 -4.28 3.27 -6.66
C ARG A 48 -4.62 1.85 -7.10
N HIS A 49 -5.90 1.52 -7.23
CA HIS A 49 -6.34 0.19 -7.65
C HIS A 49 -5.95 -0.13 -9.09
N VAL A 50 -5.89 0.89 -9.96
CA VAL A 50 -5.52 0.73 -11.38
C VAL A 50 -4.01 0.75 -11.58
N LEU A 51 -3.27 1.58 -10.82
CA LEU A 51 -1.81 1.72 -10.91
C LEU A 51 -1.02 0.65 -10.15
N ARG A 52 -1.66 -0.08 -9.23
CA ARG A 52 -1.00 -1.08 -8.41
C ARG A 52 -0.63 -2.31 -9.23
N ASP A 53 0.51 -2.23 -9.90
CA ASP A 53 1.12 -3.37 -10.60
C ASP A 53 2.05 -4.17 -9.68
N THR A 54 2.46 -3.58 -8.54
CA THR A 54 3.42 -4.20 -7.62
C THR A 54 2.73 -4.83 -6.41
N ASN A 55 2.98 -6.13 -6.21
CA ASN A 55 2.54 -6.86 -5.03
C ASN A 55 3.29 -6.35 -3.80
N PRO A 56 2.61 -5.96 -2.69
CA PRO A 56 3.30 -5.51 -1.48
C PRO A 56 4.33 -6.52 -0.96
N LYS A 57 4.12 -7.82 -1.22
CA LYS A 57 5.08 -8.88 -0.85
C LYS A 57 6.43 -8.72 -1.54
N THR A 58 6.49 -8.36 -2.81
CA THR A 58 7.76 -8.25 -3.54
C THR A 58 8.58 -7.04 -3.05
N ILE A 59 7.90 -5.94 -2.70
CA ILE A 59 8.53 -4.76 -2.07
C ILE A 59 9.10 -5.16 -0.71
N LEU A 60 8.32 -5.88 0.10
CA LEU A 60 8.74 -6.35 1.41
C LEU A 60 9.92 -7.32 1.32
N GLU A 61 9.93 -8.24 0.36
CA GLU A 61 11.05 -9.17 0.14
C GLU A 61 12.34 -8.47 -0.28
N LYS A 62 12.26 -7.44 -1.14
CA LYS A 62 13.42 -6.61 -1.47
C LYS A 62 13.94 -5.86 -0.25
N ALA A 63 13.04 -5.23 0.50
CA ALA A 63 13.37 -4.49 1.69
C ALA A 63 13.97 -5.39 2.80
N ALA A 64 13.46 -6.62 2.95
CA ALA A 64 13.97 -7.63 3.88
C ALA A 64 15.45 -7.95 3.63
N LYS A 65 15.84 -8.06 2.37
CA LYS A 65 17.23 -8.35 1.97
C LYS A 65 18.17 -7.21 2.35
N VAL A 66 17.75 -5.95 2.13
CA VAL A 66 18.55 -4.77 2.47
C VAL A 66 18.65 -4.58 3.98
N LEU A 67 17.54 -4.77 4.70
CA LEU A 67 17.48 -4.61 6.15
C LEU A 67 18.00 -5.83 6.93
N GLN A 68 18.40 -6.90 6.24
CA GLN A 68 18.82 -8.18 6.81
C GLN A 68 17.85 -8.71 7.88
N CYS A 69 16.55 -8.55 7.63
CA CYS A 69 15.50 -8.94 8.56
C CYS A 69 14.57 -9.98 7.94
N ASN A 70 14.05 -10.90 8.76
CA ASN A 70 13.05 -11.85 8.30
C ASN A 70 11.66 -11.22 8.47
N THR A 71 11.01 -10.90 7.35
CA THR A 71 9.69 -10.27 7.36
C THR A 71 8.62 -11.12 8.04
N ASN A 72 8.79 -12.44 8.08
CA ASN A 72 7.83 -13.33 8.74
C ASN A 72 7.77 -13.13 10.26
N ASP A 73 8.81 -12.57 10.88
CA ASP A 73 8.90 -12.43 12.34
C ASP A 73 7.93 -11.36 12.88
N PHE A 74 7.53 -10.41 12.05
CA PHE A 74 6.63 -9.30 12.42
C PHE A 74 5.47 -9.08 11.45
N LEU A 75 5.34 -9.89 10.39
CA LEU A 75 4.11 -9.99 9.62
C LEU A 75 3.03 -10.67 10.48
N ARG A 76 1.86 -10.01 10.59
CA ARG A 76 0.70 -10.49 11.38
C ARG A 76 0.94 -10.71 12.88
N SER A 77 1.97 -10.10 13.47
CA SER A 77 2.16 -10.11 14.93
C SER A 77 2.16 -8.71 15.52
N ALA A 78 1.26 -8.48 16.48
CA ALA A 78 1.24 -7.24 17.26
C ALA A 78 2.39 -7.17 18.28
N ARG A 79 2.85 -8.32 18.79
CA ARG A 79 3.91 -8.42 19.81
C ARG A 79 5.20 -8.94 19.18
N ILE A 80 6.23 -8.10 19.20
CA ILE A 80 7.55 -8.37 18.63
C ILE A 80 8.63 -7.77 19.52
N CYS A 81 9.87 -8.27 19.41
CA CYS A 81 11.03 -7.76 20.15
C CYS A 81 11.31 -6.30 19.80
N ASP A 82 11.94 -5.55 20.71
CA ASP A 82 12.24 -4.13 20.49
C ASP A 82 13.15 -3.90 19.27
N SER A 83 14.08 -4.83 18.99
CA SER A 83 14.92 -4.80 17.78
C SER A 83 14.09 -4.85 16.49
N ASP A 84 13.00 -5.63 16.50
CA ASP A 84 12.19 -5.89 15.32
C ASP A 84 11.14 -4.79 15.10
N LYS A 85 10.82 -4.02 16.16
CA LYS A 85 9.92 -2.86 16.06
C LYS A 85 10.46 -1.83 15.10
N HIS A 86 11.76 -1.55 15.15
CA HIS A 86 12.37 -0.56 14.26
C HIS A 86 12.29 -1.02 12.80
N ASN A 87 12.65 -2.28 12.51
CA ASN A 87 12.57 -2.85 11.17
C ASN A 87 11.12 -2.85 10.63
N ARG A 88 10.14 -3.21 11.47
CA ARG A 88 8.73 -3.13 11.10
C ARG A 88 8.31 -1.70 10.77
N ASP A 89 8.70 -0.73 11.59
CA ASP A 89 8.29 0.66 11.42
C ASP A 89 8.91 1.27 10.14
N VAL A 90 10.16 0.90 9.81
CA VAL A 90 10.80 1.23 8.51
C VAL A 90 10.00 0.65 7.34
N LEU A 91 9.59 -0.61 7.41
CA LEU A 91 8.83 -1.27 6.33
C LEU A 91 7.41 -0.70 6.18
N ILE A 92 6.77 -0.35 7.30
CA ILE A 92 5.50 0.38 7.31
C ILE A 92 5.66 1.72 6.60
N PHE A 93 6.71 2.47 6.95
CA PHE A 93 6.98 3.78 6.36
C PHE A 93 7.30 3.67 4.87
N LEU A 94 8.07 2.68 4.45
CA LEU A 94 8.36 2.40 3.04
C LEU A 94 7.07 2.20 2.24
N LEU A 95 6.20 1.27 2.68
CA LEU A 95 4.93 1.00 2.02
C LEU A 95 4.02 2.24 2.00
N TRP A 96 3.95 2.99 3.11
CA TRP A 96 3.20 4.23 3.18
C TRP A 96 3.73 5.28 2.19
N SER A 97 5.05 5.43 2.08
CA SER A 97 5.70 6.41 1.21
C SER A 97 5.48 6.16 -0.28
N THR A 98 5.10 4.94 -0.67
CA THR A 98 4.70 4.64 -2.06
C THR A 98 3.38 5.30 -2.45
N GLY A 99 2.50 5.60 -1.47
CA GLY A 99 1.15 6.12 -1.70
C GLY A 99 0.18 5.12 -2.33
N TRP A 100 0.60 3.88 -2.62
CA TRP A 100 -0.23 2.86 -3.27
C TRP A 100 -1.16 2.12 -2.30
N TYR A 101 -0.83 2.14 -1.00
CA TYR A 101 -1.57 1.42 0.03
C TYR A 101 -2.16 2.41 1.04
N ASN A 102 -3.38 2.15 1.49
CA ASN A 102 -3.96 2.89 2.62
C ASN A 102 -3.54 2.29 3.97
N ASN A 103 -3.73 3.05 5.06
CA ASN A 103 -3.32 2.63 6.40
C ASN A 103 -4.00 1.33 6.87
N GLN A 104 -5.21 1.03 6.39
CA GLN A 104 -5.92 -0.20 6.73
C GLN A 104 -5.31 -1.40 6.00
N GLU A 105 -4.96 -1.27 4.72
CA GLU A 105 -4.25 -2.31 3.96
C GLU A 105 -2.89 -2.62 4.56
N ILE A 106 -2.12 -1.58 4.91
CA ILE A 106 -0.83 -1.75 5.60
C ILE A 106 -1.05 -2.41 6.96
N GLY A 107 -2.04 -1.96 7.73
CA GLY A 107 -2.40 -2.57 9.01
C GLY A 107 -2.70 -4.07 8.91
N ASN A 108 -3.48 -4.47 7.91
CA ASN A 108 -3.81 -5.88 7.65
C ASN A 108 -2.57 -6.74 7.33
N LEU A 109 -1.53 -6.16 6.70
CA LEU A 109 -0.26 -6.88 6.44
C LEU A 109 0.51 -7.15 7.75
N PHE A 110 0.56 -6.17 8.65
CA PHE A 110 1.34 -6.24 9.89
C PHE A 110 0.55 -6.70 11.12
N GLY A 111 -0.76 -6.95 11.00
CA GLY A 111 -1.62 -7.28 12.14
C GLY A 111 -1.83 -6.10 13.09
N LEU A 112 -1.84 -4.87 12.55
CA LEU A 112 -2.00 -3.62 13.30
C LEU A 112 -3.27 -2.88 12.88
N GLY A 113 -3.84 -2.11 13.81
CA GLY A 113 -4.96 -1.20 13.48
C GLY A 113 -4.49 0.02 12.68
N TYR A 114 -5.40 0.62 11.90
CA TYR A 114 -5.09 1.78 11.05
C TYR A 114 -4.50 2.97 11.85
N SER A 115 -4.97 3.19 13.07
CA SER A 115 -4.48 4.27 13.96
C SER A 115 -3.06 4.02 14.44
N SER A 116 -2.69 2.75 14.63
CA SER A 116 -1.31 2.36 14.94
C SER A 116 -0.40 2.64 13.76
N ILE A 117 -0.83 2.33 12.53
CA ILE A 117 -0.07 2.67 11.32
C ILE A 117 0.15 4.17 11.22
N SER A 118 -0.91 4.97 11.39
CA SER A 118 -0.80 6.44 11.36
C SER A 118 0.24 6.96 12.34
N ARG A 119 0.21 6.48 13.59
CA ARG A 119 1.17 6.91 14.62
C ARG A 119 2.61 6.53 14.25
N ARG A 120 2.81 5.32 13.72
CA ARG A 120 4.14 4.80 13.35
C ARG A 120 4.73 5.58 12.19
N VAL A 121 3.91 5.91 11.19
CA VAL A 121 4.30 6.79 10.09
C VAL A 121 4.73 8.16 10.60
N SER A 122 3.95 8.80 11.48
CA SER A 122 4.33 10.11 12.03
C SER A 122 5.66 10.09 12.79
N ILE A 123 5.91 9.04 13.59
CA ILE A 123 7.18 8.87 14.29
C ILE A 123 8.34 8.71 13.29
N MET A 124 8.17 7.86 12.28
CA MET A 124 9.20 7.64 11.26
C MET A 124 9.46 8.89 10.41
N GLN A 125 8.44 9.70 10.13
CA GLN A 125 8.61 10.98 9.43
C GLN A 125 9.53 11.92 10.22
N SER A 126 9.30 12.08 11.53
CA SER A 126 10.19 12.87 12.39
C SER A 126 11.61 12.31 12.41
N MET A 127 11.77 10.99 12.51
CA MET A 127 13.09 10.35 12.51
C MET A 127 13.84 10.51 11.18
N VAL A 128 13.15 10.44 10.04
CA VAL A 128 13.78 10.62 8.71
C VAL A 128 14.24 12.06 8.49
N LEU A 129 13.55 13.04 9.09
CA LEU A 129 13.97 14.44 9.05
C LEU A 129 15.22 14.72 9.91
N GLU A 130 15.44 13.92 10.96
CA GLU A 130 16.53 14.10 11.91
C GLU A 130 17.75 13.21 11.60
N ASP A 131 17.57 12.04 10.95
CA ASP A 131 18.61 11.03 10.73
C ASP A 131 18.77 10.64 9.24
N ASP A 132 19.87 11.10 8.64
CA ASP A 132 20.28 10.84 7.25
C ASP A 132 20.55 9.33 6.97
N LYS A 133 20.83 8.53 8.01
CA LYS A 133 21.11 7.09 7.85
C LYS A 133 19.85 6.29 7.50
N ILE A 134 18.70 6.69 8.04
CA ILE A 134 17.41 6.04 7.73
C ILE A 134 17.00 6.39 6.31
N TYR A 135 17.22 7.64 5.89
CA TYR A 135 16.97 8.09 4.52
C TYR A 135 17.79 7.29 3.50
N LYS A 136 19.10 7.11 3.73
CA LYS A 136 19.97 6.29 2.86
C LYS A 136 19.49 4.85 2.71
N ARG A 137 19.09 4.20 3.81
CA ARG A 137 18.53 2.84 3.77
C ARG A 137 17.23 2.76 2.95
N LEU A 138 16.40 3.80 2.98
CA LEU A 138 15.16 3.84 2.19
C LEU A 138 15.44 4.06 0.70
N GLU A 139 16.43 4.87 0.34
CA GLU A 139 16.89 5.05 -1.05
C GLU A 139 17.49 3.75 -1.62
N GLU A 140 18.28 3.02 -0.83
CA GLU A 140 18.84 1.71 -1.21
C GLU A 140 17.77 0.67 -1.53
N ILE A 141 16.60 0.74 -0.87
CA ILE A 141 15.47 -0.17 -1.13
C ILE A 141 14.67 0.24 -2.37
N LYS A 142 14.71 1.54 -2.73
CA LYS A 142 14.00 2.08 -3.89
C LYS A 142 14.77 1.94 -5.21
N SER A 143 16.10 1.80 -5.18
CA SER A 143 16.93 1.41 -6.33
C SER A 143 16.66 -0.02 -6.79
#